data_AF-A0A7X4BK58-F1
#
_entry.id   AF-A0A7X4BK58-F1
#
_cell.length_a   1.000
_cell.length_b   1.000
_cell.length_c   1.000
_cell.angle_alpha   90.00
_cell.angle_beta   90.00
_cell.angle_gamma   90.00
#
_symmetry.space_group_name_H-M   'P 1'
#
loop_
_entity.id
_entity.type
_entity.pdbx_description
1 polymer ?
#
loop_
_entity_poly.entity_id
_entity_poly.type
_entity_poly.pdbx_seq_one_letter_code
_entity_poly.pdbx_strand_id
1 'polypeptide(L)'
;MKRVSFMVMFLGVMAFSSAAVQAAEQCPENLSHLGKEMDALLEGVHVKEFKRTMRSVLQASIPQAIERADGIKAQMAFLRKEIQHQVRVEKSADFIARDVSKNPDGPLKSCKRPEENGYCHTVERYFMAKAANLANRAFLKALECYQRQGYH
;
A
#
# COMPACT_ATOMS: atom_id res chain seq x y z
N MET A 1 -25.38 -65.29 -21.31
CA MET A 1 -24.64 -64.17 -21.96
C MET A 1 -25.63 -63.04 -22.19
N LYS A 2 -25.48 -61.91 -21.49
CA LYS A 2 -26.45 -60.78 -21.52
C LYS A 2 -26.12 -59.82 -22.68
N ARG A 3 -27.14 -59.46 -23.45
CA ARG A 3 -27.18 -58.30 -24.36
C ARG A 3 -28.28 -57.32 -23.89
N VAL A 4 -27.84 -56.07 -23.77
CA VAL A 4 -28.49 -54.75 -23.78
C VAL A 4 -30.00 -54.66 -24.12
N SER A 5 -30.79 -53.91 -23.31
CA SER A 5 -31.66 -52.81 -23.80
C SER A 5 -32.40 -52.02 -22.68
N PHE A 6 -32.19 -50.69 -22.72
CA PHE A 6 -33.09 -49.53 -22.56
C PHE A 6 -34.37 -49.52 -21.67
N MET A 7 -34.43 -48.54 -20.75
CA MET A 7 -35.48 -47.48 -20.51
C MET A 7 -35.39 -47.03 -19.04
N VAL A 8 -34.89 -45.83 -18.70
CA VAL A 8 -35.45 -44.46 -18.77
C VAL A 8 -36.34 -44.08 -17.55
N MET A 9 -35.87 -43.01 -16.87
CA MET A 9 -36.56 -42.08 -15.93
C MET A 9 -36.95 -42.62 -14.53
N PHE A 10 -36.84 -41.89 -13.42
CA PHE A 10 -37.16 -40.47 -13.18
C PHE A 10 -36.37 -39.90 -11.96
N LEU A 11 -35.95 -38.64 -12.08
CA LEU A 11 -35.71 -37.59 -11.08
C LEU A 11 -35.00 -37.89 -9.74
N GLY A 12 -33.82 -37.29 -9.60
CA GLY A 12 -33.20 -36.92 -8.33
C GLY A 12 -32.20 -35.80 -8.55
N VAL A 13 -32.70 -34.57 -8.75
CA VAL A 13 -31.88 -33.35 -8.76
C VAL A 13 -31.36 -33.13 -7.35
N MET A 14 -30.06 -33.38 -7.13
CA MET A 14 -29.31 -32.67 -6.09
C MET A 14 -28.33 -31.74 -6.78
N ALA A 15 -28.82 -30.53 -7.04
CA ALA A 15 -27.99 -29.37 -7.21
C ALA A 15 -27.61 -28.81 -5.82
N PHE A 16 -26.51 -28.05 -5.80
CA PHE A 16 -26.01 -27.19 -4.71
C PHE A 16 -25.18 -27.89 -3.62
N SER A 17 -23.95 -27.50 -3.31
CA SER A 17 -23.19 -26.29 -3.70
C SER A 17 -21.70 -26.61 -3.68
N SER A 18 -21.02 -26.35 -4.79
CA SER A 18 -19.60 -26.02 -4.76
C SER A 18 -19.44 -24.71 -4.01
N ALA A 19 -19.41 -24.74 -2.68
CA ALA A 19 -19.06 -23.59 -1.83
C ALA A 19 -17.55 -23.26 -1.87
N ALA A 20 -16.91 -23.56 -2.99
CA ALA A 20 -15.66 -22.95 -3.42
C ALA A 20 -15.95 -21.98 -4.57
N VAL A 21 -17.05 -21.23 -4.47
CA VAL A 21 -17.20 -19.99 -5.22
C VAL A 21 -16.18 -19.04 -4.61
N GLN A 22 -15.09 -18.83 -5.36
CA GLN A 22 -14.18 -17.69 -5.28
C GLN A 22 -14.69 -16.63 -4.30
N ALA A 23 -14.06 -16.53 -3.12
CA ALA A 23 -14.08 -15.26 -2.41
C ALA A 23 -13.49 -14.26 -3.41
N ALA A 24 -14.35 -13.48 -4.07
CA ALA A 24 -13.90 -12.41 -4.94
C ALA A 24 -12.95 -11.57 -4.10
N GLU A 25 -11.67 -11.53 -4.50
CA GLU A 25 -10.63 -10.79 -3.81
C GLU A 25 -11.04 -9.31 -3.85
N GLN A 26 -11.77 -8.87 -2.83
CA GLN A 26 -12.41 -7.56 -2.83
C GLN A 26 -11.32 -6.51 -2.66
N CYS A 27 -11.21 -5.61 -3.64
CA CYS A 27 -10.20 -4.56 -3.60
C CYS A 27 -10.49 -3.58 -2.45
N PRO A 28 -9.44 -3.03 -1.82
CA PRO A 28 -9.63 -2.12 -0.70
C PRO A 28 -10.31 -0.83 -1.17
N GLU A 29 -11.25 -0.32 -0.38
CA GLU A 29 -11.89 0.99 -0.63
C GLU A 29 -10.97 2.16 -0.27
N ASN A 30 -10.10 1.96 0.73
CA ASN A 30 -9.13 2.93 1.22
C ASN A 30 -7.95 2.19 1.89
N LEU A 31 -6.98 2.93 2.42
CA LEU A 31 -5.77 2.39 3.04
C LEU A 31 -5.78 2.52 4.58
N SER A 32 -6.95 2.65 5.21
CA SER A 32 -7.10 2.87 6.65
C SER A 32 -6.46 1.78 7.52
N HIS A 33 -6.38 0.55 7.00
CA HIS A 33 -5.71 -0.57 7.66
C HIS A 33 -4.23 -0.29 8.00
N LEU A 34 -3.59 0.65 7.31
CA LEU A 34 -2.20 1.07 7.57
C LEU A 34 -2.08 2.13 8.67
N GLY A 35 -3.18 2.60 9.27
CA GLY A 35 -3.19 3.74 10.18
C GLY A 35 -2.15 3.62 11.31
N LYS A 36 -2.08 2.45 11.98
CA LYS A 36 -1.12 2.21 13.07
C LYS A 36 0.33 2.28 12.61
N GLU A 37 0.67 1.64 11.49
CA GLU A 37 2.03 1.63 10.96
C GLU A 37 2.45 3.02 10.47
N MET A 38 1.52 3.73 9.82
CA MET A 38 1.73 5.11 9.40
C MET A 38 1.96 6.03 10.60
N ASP A 39 1.13 5.95 11.64
CA ASP A 39 1.29 6.81 12.81
C ASP A 39 2.64 6.59 13.50
N ALA A 40 3.12 5.34 13.59
CA ALA A 40 4.46 5.05 14.11
C ALA A 40 5.58 5.71 13.29
N LEU A 41 5.47 5.75 11.96
CA LEU A 41 6.42 6.49 11.11
C LEU A 41 6.31 8.01 11.31
N LEU A 42 5.09 8.52 11.44
CA LEU A 42 4.82 9.94 11.62
C LEU A 42 5.24 10.48 13.00
N GLU A 43 5.52 9.64 13.98
CA GLU A 43 6.15 10.07 15.24
C GLU A 43 7.51 10.73 15.00
N GLY A 44 8.26 10.25 14.01
CA GLY A 44 9.57 10.79 13.61
C GLY A 44 9.54 12.02 12.70
N VAL A 45 8.35 12.55 12.40
CA VAL A 45 8.16 13.73 11.54
C VAL A 45 7.66 14.90 12.38
N HIS A 46 8.03 16.13 12.07
CA HIS A 46 7.52 17.35 12.72
C HIS A 46 6.62 18.18 11.81
N VAL A 47 6.80 18.10 10.49
CA VAL A 47 5.94 18.81 9.51
C VAL A 47 4.47 18.40 9.66
N LYS A 48 3.66 19.27 10.28
CA LYS A 48 2.25 18.99 10.64
C LYS A 48 1.40 18.75 9.40
N GLU A 49 1.61 19.55 8.37
CA GLU A 49 0.91 19.47 7.09
C GLU A 49 1.15 18.10 6.45
N PHE A 50 2.39 17.61 6.46
CA PHE A 50 2.73 16.29 5.95
C PHE A 50 1.98 15.19 6.71
N LYS A 51 1.99 15.21 8.06
CA LYS A 51 1.25 14.22 8.86
C LYS A 51 -0.23 14.19 8.51
N ARG A 52 -0.85 15.37 8.41
CA ARG A 52 -2.26 15.51 8.06
C ARG A 52 -2.54 14.96 6.67
N THR A 53 -1.70 15.30 5.69
CA THR A 53 -1.80 14.78 4.32
C THR A 53 -1.71 13.25 4.31
N MET A 54 -0.73 12.66 4.99
CA MET A 54 -0.57 11.21 5.02
C MET A 54 -1.79 10.51 5.63
N ARG A 55 -2.33 11.01 6.74
CA ARG A 55 -3.55 10.47 7.34
C ARG A 55 -4.77 10.61 6.43
N SER A 56 -4.90 11.76 5.76
CA SER A 56 -5.97 11.99 4.79
C SER A 56 -5.87 11.04 3.59
N VAL A 57 -4.66 10.78 3.09
CA VAL A 57 -4.42 9.84 1.98
C VAL A 57 -4.88 8.43 2.36
N LEU A 58 -4.66 8.00 3.61
CA LEU A 58 -5.09 6.66 4.03
C LEU A 58 -6.61 6.50 4.07
N GLN A 59 -7.35 7.59 4.29
CA GLN A 59 -8.80 7.60 4.36
C GLN A 59 -9.46 7.88 3.00
N ALA A 60 -8.69 8.35 2.02
CA ALA A 60 -9.21 8.69 0.71
C ALA A 60 -9.75 7.45 -0.02
N SER A 61 -10.88 7.63 -0.70
CA SER A 61 -11.50 6.59 -1.51
C SER A 61 -10.65 6.27 -2.74
N ILE A 62 -10.24 5.02 -2.88
CA ILE A 62 -9.49 4.52 -4.04
C ILE A 62 -10.36 4.49 -5.31
N PRO A 63 -11.62 3.99 -5.29
CA PRO A 63 -12.50 4.07 -6.47
C PRO A 63 -12.66 5.49 -7.03
N GLN A 64 -13.01 6.46 -6.17
CA GLN A 64 -13.10 7.86 -6.59
C GLN A 64 -11.77 8.44 -7.11
N ALA A 65 -10.62 7.99 -6.57
CA ALA A 65 -9.32 8.41 -7.09
C ALA A 65 -9.04 7.83 -8.49
N ILE A 66 -9.48 6.59 -8.75
CA ILE A 66 -9.42 5.96 -10.08
C ILE A 66 -10.30 6.72 -11.07
N GLU A 67 -11.54 7.03 -10.71
CA GLU A 67 -12.50 7.76 -11.56
C GLU A 67 -11.99 9.15 -11.99
N ARG A 68 -11.17 9.79 -11.14
CA ARG A 68 -10.58 11.11 -11.41
C ARG A 68 -9.23 11.06 -12.11
N ALA A 69 -8.61 9.88 -12.21
CA ALA A 69 -7.29 9.73 -12.81
C ALA A 69 -7.41 9.57 -14.33
N ASP A 70 -6.37 9.98 -15.05
CA ASP A 70 -6.24 9.81 -16.51
C ASP A 70 -5.90 8.33 -16.90
N GLY A 71 -6.47 7.37 -16.17
CA GLY A 71 -6.29 5.94 -16.36
C GLY A 71 -5.39 5.26 -15.31
N ILE A 72 -5.78 4.04 -14.93
CA ILE A 72 -5.08 3.26 -13.90
C ILE A 72 -3.63 2.97 -14.28
N LYS A 73 -3.37 2.66 -15.56
CA LYS A 73 -2.02 2.30 -16.03
C LYS A 73 -1.02 3.42 -15.83
N ALA A 74 -1.40 4.66 -16.15
CA ALA A 74 -0.55 5.82 -15.98
C ALA A 74 -0.24 6.05 -14.50
N GLN A 75 -1.27 5.94 -13.63
CA GLN A 75 -1.11 6.09 -12.19
C GLN A 75 -0.20 5.00 -11.59
N MET A 76 -0.33 3.75 -12.02
CA MET A 76 0.56 2.66 -11.60
C MET A 76 2.01 2.91 -12.03
N ALA A 77 2.23 3.40 -13.26
CA ALA A 77 3.56 3.73 -13.75
C ALA A 77 4.19 4.89 -12.97
N PHE A 78 3.40 5.91 -12.66
CA PHE A 78 3.81 7.02 -11.79
C PHE A 78 4.21 6.52 -10.39
N LEU A 79 3.35 5.72 -9.74
CA LEU A 79 3.63 5.18 -8.41
C LEU A 79 4.89 4.31 -8.38
N ARG A 80 5.14 3.49 -9.41
CA ARG A 80 6.37 2.69 -9.50
C ARG A 80 7.62 3.57 -9.55
N LYS A 81 7.59 4.67 -10.31
CA LYS A 81 8.69 5.66 -10.33
C LYS A 81 8.86 6.34 -8.98
N GLU A 82 7.76 6.72 -8.35
CA GLU A 82 7.76 7.40 -7.05
C GLU A 82 8.29 6.49 -5.94
N ILE A 83 7.89 5.22 -5.90
CA ILE A 83 8.42 4.21 -4.98
C ILE A 83 9.94 4.10 -5.13
N GLN A 84 10.45 4.03 -6.36
CA GLN A 84 11.90 3.98 -6.59
C GLN A 84 12.60 5.26 -6.14
N HIS A 85 12.00 6.43 -6.35
CA HIS A 85 12.51 7.70 -5.86
C HIS A 85 12.58 7.69 -4.32
N GLN A 86 11.50 7.33 -3.64
CA GLN A 86 11.45 7.28 -2.18
C GLN A 86 12.44 6.26 -1.59
N VAL A 87 12.66 5.12 -2.24
CA VAL A 87 13.72 4.17 -1.84
C VAL A 87 15.11 4.80 -1.92
N ARG A 88 15.40 5.61 -2.96
CA ARG A 88 16.69 6.32 -3.05
C ARG A 88 16.82 7.39 -1.96
N VAL A 89 15.76 8.15 -1.71
CA VAL A 89 15.73 9.17 -0.65
C VAL A 89 15.93 8.53 0.72
N GLU A 90 15.21 7.45 1.01
CA GLU A 90 15.32 6.69 2.26
C GLU A 90 16.75 6.21 2.48
N LYS A 91 17.36 5.53 1.49
CA LYS A 91 18.74 5.03 1.59
C LYS A 91 19.75 6.15 1.80
N SER A 92 19.61 7.26 1.06
CA SER A 92 20.52 8.40 1.18
C SER A 92 20.40 9.06 2.55
N ALA A 93 19.18 9.25 3.05
CA ALA A 93 18.95 9.83 4.36
C ALA A 93 19.44 8.92 5.49
N ASP A 94 19.19 7.61 5.40
CA ASP A 94 19.68 6.63 6.37
C ASP A 94 21.23 6.65 6.43
N PHE A 95 21.89 6.61 5.27
CA PHE A 95 23.36 6.68 5.20
C PHE A 95 23.92 7.94 5.88
N ILE A 96 23.38 9.12 5.52
CA ILE A 96 23.84 10.39 6.09
C ILE A 96 23.56 10.44 7.60
N ALA A 97 22.38 10.02 8.05
CA ALA A 97 22.04 10.05 9.47
C ALA A 97 22.94 9.12 10.30
N ARG A 98 23.28 7.94 9.77
CA ARG A 98 24.21 7.00 10.41
C ARG A 98 25.63 7.54 10.46
N ASP A 99 26.10 8.18 9.39
CA ASP A 99 27.42 8.79 9.38
C ASP A 99 27.54 9.94 10.38
N VAL A 100 26.51 10.80 10.46
CA VAL A 100 26.49 11.93 11.41
C VAL A 100 26.39 11.45 12.86
N SER A 101 25.54 10.46 13.14
CA SER A 101 25.35 9.93 14.50
C SER A 101 26.45 8.96 14.95
N LYS A 102 27.36 8.56 14.04
CA LYS A 102 28.37 7.52 14.27
C LYS A 102 27.76 6.22 14.83
N ASN A 103 26.55 5.90 14.37
CA ASN A 103 25.78 4.74 14.79
C ASN A 103 25.41 3.89 13.56
N PRO A 104 26.30 3.00 13.11
CA PRO A 104 26.10 2.26 11.85
C PRO A 104 24.94 1.27 11.93
N ASP A 105 24.71 0.62 13.06
CA ASP A 105 23.78 -0.53 13.14
C ASP A 105 22.55 -0.27 14.02
N GLY A 106 22.55 0.79 14.84
CA GLY A 106 21.44 1.08 15.74
C GLY A 106 20.22 1.72 15.05
N PRO A 107 19.07 1.76 15.73
CA PRO A 107 17.90 2.49 15.24
C PRO A 107 18.20 3.99 15.17
N LEU A 108 17.70 4.65 14.11
CA LEU A 108 17.72 6.10 14.03
C LEU A 108 16.79 6.67 15.09
N LYS A 109 17.32 7.59 15.91
CA LYS A 109 16.55 8.24 16.97
C LYS A 109 15.79 9.41 16.35
N SER A 110 14.46 9.40 16.48
CA SER A 110 13.65 10.56 16.13
C SER A 110 14.04 11.76 16.99
N CYS A 111 14.00 12.95 16.39
CA CYS A 111 14.22 14.18 17.13
C CYS A 111 12.95 14.55 17.90
N LYS A 112 13.12 15.03 19.14
CA LYS A 112 11.98 15.38 20.01
C LYS A 112 11.44 16.76 19.73
N ARG A 113 12.24 17.61 19.09
CA ARG A 113 11.91 18.97 18.66
C ARG A 113 12.48 19.17 17.25
N PRO A 114 11.96 20.14 16.48
CA PRO A 114 12.66 20.65 15.31
C PRO A 114 13.96 21.30 15.80
N GLU A 115 14.99 20.48 15.97
CA GLU A 115 16.35 20.95 16.13
C GLU A 115 16.89 21.20 14.73
N GLU A 116 17.40 22.42 14.48
CA GLU A 116 17.96 22.82 13.19
C GLU A 116 19.36 22.24 12.96
N ASN A 117 19.60 20.99 13.37
CA ASN A 117 20.86 20.30 13.11
C ASN A 117 20.73 19.36 11.91
N GLY A 118 21.84 19.15 11.20
CA GLY A 118 21.86 18.33 9.98
C GLY A 118 21.40 16.89 10.20
N TYR A 119 21.60 16.33 11.40
CA TYR A 119 21.10 15.00 11.76
C TYR A 119 19.56 14.96 11.76
N CYS A 120 18.92 15.87 12.49
CA CYS A 120 17.47 15.88 12.65
C CYS A 120 16.73 16.11 11.34
N HIS A 121 17.20 17.04 10.50
CA HIS A 121 16.66 17.22 9.16
C HIS A 121 16.77 15.94 8.30
N THR A 122 17.88 15.22 8.42
CA THR A 122 18.11 13.99 7.67
C THR A 122 17.22 12.85 8.17
N VAL A 123 17.09 12.69 9.48
CA VAL A 123 16.22 11.66 10.09
C VAL A 123 14.74 11.93 9.79
N GLU A 124 14.31 13.18 9.85
CA GLU A 124 12.95 13.55 9.46
C GLU A 124 12.69 13.20 7.99
N ARG A 125 13.63 13.53 7.10
CA ARG A 125 13.55 13.15 5.67
C ARG A 125 13.48 11.63 5.46
N TYR A 126 14.21 10.86 6.27
CA TYR A 126 14.13 9.39 6.27
C TYR A 126 12.72 8.91 6.62
N PHE A 127 12.13 9.40 7.71
CA PHE A 127 10.78 8.99 8.13
C PHE A 127 9.69 9.46 7.15
N MET A 128 9.82 10.66 6.59
CA MET A 128 8.91 11.16 5.54
C MET A 128 8.97 10.25 4.31
N ALA A 129 10.16 9.88 3.84
CA ALA A 129 10.32 8.99 2.70
C ALA A 129 9.71 7.60 2.95
N LYS A 130 9.91 7.03 4.13
CA LYS A 130 9.27 5.75 4.52
C LYS A 130 7.75 5.85 4.54
N ALA A 131 7.21 6.90 5.15
CA ALA A 131 5.76 7.12 5.22
C ALA A 131 5.15 7.24 3.82
N ALA A 132 5.75 8.07 2.95
CA ALA A 132 5.33 8.21 1.57
C ALA A 132 5.40 6.88 0.81
N ASN A 133 6.50 6.14 0.96
CA ASN A 133 6.70 4.85 0.31
C ASN A 133 5.70 3.78 0.77
N LEU A 134 5.36 3.75 2.06
CA LEU A 134 4.33 2.86 2.62
C LEU A 134 2.98 3.10 1.93
N ALA A 135 2.53 4.36 1.86
CA ALA A 135 1.29 4.72 1.19
C ALA A 135 1.34 4.39 -0.31
N ASN A 136 2.42 4.76 -1.00
CA ASN A 136 2.54 4.54 -2.44
C ASN A 136 2.52 3.05 -2.81
N ARG A 137 3.21 2.19 -2.05
CA ARG A 137 3.21 0.74 -2.27
C ARG A 137 1.83 0.14 -2.06
N ALA A 138 1.13 0.57 -1.03
CA ALA A 138 -0.21 0.09 -0.75
C ALA A 138 -1.24 0.56 -1.79
N PHE A 139 -1.13 1.82 -2.22
CA PHE A 139 -1.97 2.34 -3.29
C PHE A 139 -1.71 1.62 -4.61
N LEU A 140 -0.44 1.34 -4.95
CA LEU A 140 -0.09 0.55 -6.13
C LEU A 140 -0.73 -0.83 -6.10
N LYS A 141 -0.66 -1.55 -4.97
CA LYS A 141 -1.31 -2.86 -4.80
C LYS A 141 -2.83 -2.76 -4.95
N ALA A 142 -3.44 -1.70 -4.44
CA ALA A 142 -4.87 -1.48 -4.60
C ALA A 142 -5.22 -1.27 -6.08
N LEU A 143 -4.48 -0.44 -6.81
CA LEU A 143 -4.70 -0.24 -8.25
C LEU A 143 -4.50 -1.52 -9.05
N GLU A 144 -3.49 -2.34 -8.71
CA GLU A 144 -3.27 -3.66 -9.31
C GLU A 144 -4.48 -4.58 -9.09
N CYS A 145 -5.09 -4.54 -7.90
CA CYS A 145 -6.34 -5.25 -7.63
C CYS A 145 -7.48 -4.75 -8.53
N TYR A 146 -7.75 -3.44 -8.56
CA TYR A 146 -8.84 -2.87 -9.38
C TYR A 146 -8.63 -3.13 -10.87
N GLN A 147 -7.38 -3.10 -11.34
CA GLN A 147 -7.05 -3.48 -12.71
C GLN A 147 -7.44 -4.93 -13.02
N ARG A 148 -7.19 -5.87 -12.10
CA ARG A 148 -7.62 -7.28 -12.24
C ARG A 148 -9.14 -7.43 -12.25
N GLN A 149 -9.86 -6.50 -11.62
CA GLN A 149 -11.33 -6.45 -11.62
C GLN A 149 -11.92 -5.74 -12.86
N GLY A 150 -11.09 -5.27 -13.81
CA GLY A 150 -11.55 -4.71 -15.08
C GLY A 150 -11.59 -3.19 -15.15
N TYR A 151 -11.06 -2.47 -14.15
CA TYR A 151 -10.87 -1.02 -14.25
C TYR A 151 -9.72 -0.69 -15.21
N HIS A 152 -9.83 0.41 -15.95
CA HIS A 152 -8.90 0.81 -17.03
C HIS A 152 -8.36 2.22 -16.84
#